data_AF-A0A523S069-F1
#
_entry.id   AF-A0A523S069-F1
#
_cell.length_a   1.000
_cell.length_b   1.000
_cell.length_c   1.000
_cell.angle_alpha   90.00
_cell.angle_beta   90.00
_cell.angle_gamma   90.00
#
_symmetry.space_group_name_H-M   'P 1'
#
loop_
_entity.id
_entity.type
_entity.pdbx_description
1 polymer ?
#
loop_
_entity_poly.entity_id
_entity_poly.type
_entity_poly.pdbx_seq_one_letter_code
_entity_poly.pdbx_strand_id
1 'polypeptide(L)'
;MQVAPTLDTALLGVPGIFIGLLLGYFLGGYESFRAVDRIGLGIISSIFAGVITTVVLMIFIPTVGTIEAIFIILSYFGGYALGAVSNWAPTPEKPPKSHIIYEPDDEDDDKAFDREIEETLRGEHKANKS
;
A
#
# COMPACT_ATOMS: atom_id res chain seq x y z
N MET A 1 -12.14 35.92 7.96
CA MET A 1 -12.23 34.61 7.28
C MET A 1 -13.65 34.46 6.79
N GLN A 2 -13.85 34.62 5.48
CA GLN A 2 -15.17 34.41 4.88
C GLN A 2 -15.38 32.89 4.84
N VAL A 3 -16.40 32.40 5.54
CA VAL A 3 -16.77 30.98 5.52
C VAL A 3 -17.19 30.70 4.08
N ALA A 4 -16.38 29.95 3.34
CA ALA A 4 -16.73 29.54 1.98
C ALA A 4 -18.12 28.87 2.02
N PRO A 5 -19.00 29.11 1.04
CA PRO A 5 -20.30 28.47 0.97
C PRO A 5 -20.10 26.95 0.98
N THR A 6 -20.39 26.31 2.11
CA THR A 6 -20.05 24.90 2.40
C THR A 6 -20.66 23.92 1.40
N LEU A 7 -21.75 24.31 0.75
CA LEU A 7 -22.42 23.54 -0.29
C LEU A 7 -21.59 23.42 -1.57
N ASP A 8 -20.91 24.49 -1.97
CA ASP A 8 -20.06 24.50 -3.18
C ASP A 8 -18.80 23.66 -2.96
N THR A 9 -18.24 23.71 -1.74
CA THR A 9 -17.11 22.86 -1.34
C THR A 9 -17.46 21.38 -1.31
N ALA A 10 -18.69 21.02 -0.88
CA ALA A 10 -19.14 19.64 -0.88
C ALA A 10 -19.28 19.07 -2.31
N LEU A 11 -19.79 19.89 -3.24
CA LEU A 11 -19.94 19.50 -4.64
C LEU A 11 -18.60 19.25 -5.34
N LEU A 12 -17.55 19.99 -4.96
CA LEU A 12 -16.18 19.79 -5.46
C LEU A 12 -15.60 18.41 -5.10
N GLY A 13 -16.02 17.81 -3.98
CA GLY A 13 -15.56 16.49 -3.54
C GLY A 13 -16.26 15.32 -4.23
N VAL A 14 -17.46 15.52 -4.78
CA VAL A 14 -18.32 14.46 -5.33
C VAL A 14 -17.62 13.62 -6.41
N PRO A 15 -16.93 14.20 -7.42
CA PRO A 15 -16.19 13.42 -8.41
C PRO A 15 -15.13 12.52 -7.76
N GLY A 16 -14.46 13.03 -6.72
CA GLY A 16 -13.47 12.27 -5.96
C GLY A 16 -14.08 11.07 -5.25
N ILE A 17 -15.27 11.22 -4.67
CA ILE A 17 -15.99 10.11 -4.02
C ILE A 17 -16.29 9.01 -5.05
N PHE A 18 -16.84 9.36 -6.22
CA PHE A 18 -17.20 8.36 -7.23
C PHE A 18 -15.99 7.62 -7.79
N ILE A 19 -14.91 8.35 -8.11
CA ILE A 19 -13.70 7.74 -8.66
C ILE A 19 -13.00 6.90 -7.58
N GLY A 20 -12.93 7.41 -6.35
CA GLY A 20 -12.45 6.67 -5.20
C GLY A 20 -13.23 5.37 -5.00
N LEU A 21 -14.56 5.44 -5.02
CA LEU A 21 -15.45 4.27 -4.84
C LEU A 21 -15.21 3.21 -5.91
N LEU A 22 -15.09 3.62 -7.17
CA LEU A 22 -14.81 2.69 -8.26
C LEU A 22 -13.44 2.02 -8.09
N LEU A 23 -12.39 2.80 -7.81
CA LEU A 23 -11.05 2.26 -7.54
C LEU A 23 -11.04 1.31 -6.33
N GLY A 24 -11.71 1.71 -5.24
CA GLY A 24 -11.85 0.90 -4.04
C GLY A 24 -12.56 -0.41 -4.32
N TYR A 25 -13.67 -0.37 -5.06
CA TYR A 25 -14.41 -1.56 -5.44
C TYR A 25 -13.55 -2.53 -6.24
N PHE A 26 -12.80 -2.05 -7.23
CA PHE A 26 -11.91 -2.88 -8.04
C PHE A 26 -10.75 -3.47 -7.23
N LEU A 27 -10.04 -2.65 -6.44
CA LEU A 27 -8.89 -3.09 -5.67
C LEU A 27 -9.26 -3.95 -4.47
N GLY A 28 -10.41 -3.65 -3.83
CA GLY A 28 -10.99 -4.46 -2.76
C GLY A 28 -11.28 -5.88 -3.21
N GLY A 29 -11.82 -6.04 -4.43
CA GLY A 29 -12.19 -7.33 -5.02
C GLY A 29 -11.02 -8.13 -5.57
N TYR A 30 -9.81 -7.58 -5.58
CA TYR A 30 -8.66 -8.24 -6.20
C TYR A 30 -7.99 -9.25 -5.26
N GLU A 31 -8.33 -10.52 -5.44
CA GLU A 31 -7.90 -11.65 -4.60
C GLU A 31 -6.38 -11.83 -4.52
N SER A 32 -5.62 -11.47 -5.55
CA SER A 32 -4.17 -11.65 -5.56
C SER A 32 -3.40 -10.69 -4.65
N PHE A 33 -4.04 -9.61 -4.19
CA PHE A 33 -3.37 -8.61 -3.34
C PHE A 33 -3.51 -8.91 -1.86
N ARG A 34 -2.42 -8.70 -1.12
CA ARG A 34 -2.45 -8.72 0.34
C ARG A 34 -3.19 -7.48 0.84
N ALA A 35 -3.79 -7.58 2.03
CA ALA A 35 -4.48 -6.44 2.65
C ALA A 35 -3.59 -5.18 2.75
N VAL A 36 -2.29 -5.36 3.05
CA VAL A 36 -1.31 -4.27 3.13
C VAL A 36 -1.11 -3.60 1.76
N ASP A 37 -1.04 -4.38 0.68
CA ASP A 37 -0.88 -3.86 -0.67
C ASP A 37 -2.13 -3.08 -1.09
N ARG A 38 -3.32 -3.58 -0.77
CA ARG A 38 -4.59 -2.89 -1.01
C ARG A 38 -4.66 -1.55 -0.26
N ILE A 39 -4.28 -1.52 1.02
CA ILE A 39 -4.28 -0.28 1.81
C ILE A 39 -3.22 0.70 1.27
N GLY A 40 -2.00 0.22 1.01
CA GLY A 40 -0.90 1.05 0.49
C GLY A 40 -1.23 1.66 -0.88
N LEU A 41 -1.74 0.85 -1.81
CA LEU A 41 -2.20 1.32 -3.12
C LEU A 41 -3.36 2.31 -2.98
N GLY A 42 -4.29 2.07 -2.05
CA GLY A 42 -5.38 3.00 -1.74
C GLY A 42 -4.88 4.37 -1.29
N ILE A 43 -3.90 4.40 -0.38
CA ILE A 43 -3.31 5.64 0.12
C ILE A 43 -2.61 6.41 -1.00
N ILE A 44 -1.74 5.73 -1.73
CA ILE A 44 -0.95 6.35 -2.80
C ILE A 44 -1.88 6.85 -3.91
N SER A 45 -2.77 6.00 -4.41
CA SER A 45 -3.70 6.36 -5.49
C SER A 45 -4.63 7.52 -5.10
N SER A 46 -5.13 7.57 -3.86
CA SER A 46 -6.00 8.66 -3.40
C SER A 46 -5.26 10.00 -3.33
N ILE A 47 -4.00 10.00 -2.88
CA ILE A 47 -3.17 11.22 -2.86
C ILE A 47 -2.92 11.70 -4.30
N PHE A 48 -2.43 10.84 -5.18
CA PHE A 48 -2.13 11.21 -6.56
C PHE A 48 -3.38 11.64 -7.33
N ALA A 49 -4.48 10.90 -7.22
CA ALA A 49 -5.73 11.24 -7.88
C ALA A 49 -6.32 12.55 -7.36
N GLY A 50 -6.26 12.78 -6.04
CA GLY A 50 -6.70 14.04 -5.44
C GLY A 50 -5.85 15.24 -5.87
N VAL A 51 -4.53 15.09 -5.94
CA VAL A 51 -3.62 16.14 -6.45
C VAL A 51 -3.89 16.43 -7.93
N ILE A 52 -3.98 15.39 -8.78
CA ILE A 52 -4.27 15.57 -10.21
C ILE A 52 -5.60 16.29 -10.39
N THR A 53 -6.64 15.85 -9.68
CA THR A 53 -7.97 16.47 -9.77
C THR A 53 -7.96 17.91 -9.30
N THR A 54 -7.24 18.21 -8.22
CA THR A 54 -7.07 19.59 -7.74
C THR A 54 -6.40 20.46 -8.81
N VAL A 55 -5.31 19.98 -9.43
CA VAL A 55 -4.61 20.70 -10.50
C VAL A 55 -5.52 20.94 -11.70
N VAL A 56 -6.28 19.93 -12.12
CA VAL A 56 -7.25 20.05 -13.22
C VAL A 56 -8.32 21.07 -12.86
N LEU A 57 -8.88 21.02 -11.65
CA LEU A 57 -9.90 21.97 -11.19
C LEU A 57 -9.37 23.40 -11.11
N MET A 58 -8.11 23.60 -10.72
CA MET A 58 -7.47 24.93 -10.70
C MET A 58 -7.40 25.58 -12.10
N ILE A 59 -7.38 24.80 -13.18
CA ILE A 59 -7.42 25.33 -14.55
C ILE A 59 -8.77 25.98 -14.85
N PHE A 60 -9.86 25.41 -14.35
CA PHE A 60 -11.23 25.86 -14.63
C PHE A 60 -11.79 26.77 -13.53
N ILE A 61 -11.32 26.60 -12.30
CA ILE A 61 -11.78 27.27 -11.07
C ILE A 61 -10.52 27.80 -10.35
N PRO A 62 -10.08 29.03 -10.64
CA PRO A 62 -8.84 29.59 -10.09
C PRO A 62 -8.88 29.84 -8.57
N THR A 63 -10.04 29.68 -7.95
CA THR A 63 -10.27 29.94 -6.52
C THR A 63 -10.17 28.70 -5.64
N VAL A 64 -9.75 27.55 -6.18
CA VAL A 64 -9.51 26.34 -5.37
C VAL A 64 -8.35 26.61 -4.43
N GLY A 65 -8.65 26.77 -3.14
CA GLY A 65 -7.67 26.96 -2.08
C GLY A 65 -7.15 25.63 -1.53
N THR A 66 -6.23 25.74 -0.58
CA THR A 66 -5.61 24.57 0.07
C THR A 66 -6.62 23.71 0.82
N ILE A 67 -7.66 24.31 1.41
CA ILE A 67 -8.68 23.59 2.18
C ILE A 67 -9.54 22.73 1.25
N GLU A 68 -9.98 23.30 0.12
CA GLU A 68 -10.74 22.61 -0.91
C GLU A 68 -9.93 21.45 -1.51
N ALA A 69 -8.64 21.67 -1.76
CA ALA A 69 -7.73 20.62 -2.21
C ALA A 69 -7.65 19.45 -1.21
N ILE A 70 -7.55 19.74 0.09
CA ILE A 70 -7.57 18.70 1.13
C ILE A 70 -8.91 17.96 1.13
N PHE A 71 -10.03 18.67 1.01
CA PHE A 71 -11.35 18.05 0.91
C PHE A 71 -11.49 17.14 -0.30
N ILE A 72 -10.94 17.52 -1.45
CA ILE A 72 -10.91 16.69 -2.66
C ILE A 72 -10.15 15.39 -2.38
N ILE A 73 -8.94 15.49 -1.81
CA ILE A 73 -8.12 14.30 -1.47
C ILE A 73 -8.85 13.39 -0.46
N LEU A 74 -9.46 13.97 0.58
CA LEU A 74 -10.22 13.21 1.57
C LEU A 74 -11.46 12.55 0.96
N SER A 75 -12.09 13.19 -0.01
CA SER A 75 -13.24 12.64 -0.74
C SER A 75 -12.85 11.40 -1.54
N TYR A 76 -11.67 11.40 -2.18
CA TYR A 76 -11.08 10.22 -2.81
C TYR A 76 -10.86 9.08 -1.81
N PHE A 77 -10.25 9.39 -0.67
CA PHE A 77 -10.04 8.40 0.39
C PHE A 77 -11.34 7.80 0.91
N GLY A 78 -12.34 8.64 1.17
CA GLY A 78 -13.65 8.21 1.63
C GLY A 78 -14.34 7.31 0.61
N GLY A 79 -14.32 7.71 -0.66
CA GLY A 79 -14.79 6.87 -1.77
C GLY A 79 -14.07 5.53 -1.80
N TYR A 80 -12.73 5.55 -1.80
CA TYR A 80 -11.89 4.35 -1.82
C TYR A 80 -12.22 3.39 -0.68
N ALA A 81 -12.30 3.89 0.55
CA ALA A 81 -12.61 3.09 1.71
C ALA A 81 -13.99 2.42 1.58
N LEU A 82 -15.01 3.18 1.16
CA LEU A 82 -16.36 2.64 0.94
C LEU A 82 -16.37 1.56 -0.15
N GLY A 83 -15.72 1.83 -1.28
CA GLY A 83 -15.61 0.86 -2.37
C GLY A 83 -14.89 -0.41 -1.94
N ALA A 84 -13.75 -0.28 -1.27
CA ALA A 84 -12.94 -1.41 -0.86
C ALA A 84 -13.67 -2.28 0.17
N VAL A 85 -14.31 -1.67 1.18
CA VAL A 85 -15.10 -2.40 2.18
C VAL A 85 -16.29 -3.11 1.54
N SER A 86 -16.94 -2.48 0.54
CA SER A 86 -18.12 -3.07 -0.11
C SER A 86 -17.80 -4.36 -0.90
N ASN A 87 -16.56 -4.52 -1.35
CA ASN A 87 -16.15 -5.63 -2.21
C ASN A 87 -14.87 -6.30 -1.70
N TRP A 88 -14.69 -6.38 -0.38
CA TRP A 88 -13.44 -6.85 0.20
C TRP A 88 -13.25 -8.36 0.00
N ALA A 89 -12.41 -8.74 -0.95
CA ALA A 89 -12.08 -10.13 -1.23
C ALA A 89 -11.20 -10.74 -0.12
N PRO A 90 -11.25 -12.07 0.11
CA PRO A 90 -10.32 -12.73 1.01
C PRO A 90 -8.87 -12.51 0.55
N THR A 91 -7.93 -12.51 1.51
CA THR A 91 -6.50 -12.40 1.20
C THR A 91 -5.96 -13.77 0.77
N PRO A 92 -5.02 -13.82 -0.18
CA PRO A 92 -4.47 -15.08 -0.64
C PRO A 92 -3.67 -15.73 0.50
N GLU A 93 -3.82 -17.04 0.67
CA GLU A 93 -3.04 -17.80 1.65
C GLU A 93 -1.55 -17.67 1.33
N LYS A 94 -0.74 -17.37 2.35
CA LYS A 94 0.71 -17.37 2.16
C LYS A 94 1.14 -18.82 1.89
N PRO A 95 1.97 -19.09 0.87
CA PRO A 95 2.53 -20.41 0.70
C PRO A 95 3.21 -20.82 2.02
N PRO A 96 3.04 -22.08 2.46
CA PRO A 96 3.67 -22.55 3.68
C PRO A 96 5.15 -22.23 3.60
N LYS A 97 5.70 -21.59 4.64
CA LYS A 97 7.15 -21.41 4.73
C LYS A 97 7.75 -22.81 4.66
N SER A 98 8.47 -23.12 3.59
CA SER A 98 9.27 -24.33 3.51
C SER A 98 10.33 -24.22 4.58
N HIS A 99 10.04 -24.74 5.77
CA HIS A 99 11.07 -25.02 6.74
C HIS A 99 11.80 -26.22 6.16
N ILE A 100 12.93 -25.96 5.51
CA ILE A 100 13.87 -27.02 5.18
C ILE A 100 14.41 -27.45 6.54
N ILE A 101 13.78 -28.46 7.13
CA ILE A 101 14.38 -29.19 8.24
C ILE A 101 15.45 -30.04 7.54
N TYR A 102 16.70 -29.62 7.68
CA TYR A 102 17.83 -30.48 7.32
C TYR A 102 17.88 -31.54 8.43
N GLU A 103 17.28 -32.71 8.16
CA GLU A 103 17.60 -33.93 8.89
C GLU A 103 18.78 -34.55 8.14
N PRO A 104 20.01 -34.47 8.69
CA PRO A 104 21.13 -35.17 8.10
C PRO A 104 20.83 -36.67 8.19
N ASP A 105 20.87 -37.35 7.05
CA ASP A 105 20.61 -38.80 6.98
C ASP A 105 21.71 -39.61 7.69
N ASP A 106 22.90 -39.02 7.90
CA ASP A 106 24.07 -39.65 8.50
C ASP A 106 24.83 -38.70 9.47
N GLU A 107 25.36 -39.23 10.58
CA GLU A 107 26.19 -38.48 11.57
C GLU A 107 27.46 -37.84 10.96
N ASP A 108 27.85 -38.26 9.75
CA ASP A 108 28.99 -37.70 9.02
C ASP A 108 28.62 -36.42 8.25
N ASP A 109 27.35 -36.23 7.87
CA ASP A 109 26.86 -35.02 7.22
C ASP A 109 26.75 -33.84 8.21
N ASP A 110 26.41 -34.13 9.47
CA ASP A 110 26.45 -33.14 10.57
C ASP A 110 27.85 -32.54 10.75
N LYS A 111 28.88 -33.40 10.76
CA LYS A 111 30.26 -32.96 10.92
C LYS A 111 30.77 -32.18 9.71
N ALA A 112 30.30 -32.53 8.51
CA ALA A 112 30.66 -31.82 7.29
C ALA A 112 30.03 -30.41 7.28
N PHE A 113 28.77 -30.30 7.68
CA PHE A 113 28.06 -29.02 7.78
C PHE A 113 28.65 -28.11 8.86
N ASP A 114 28.91 -28.64 10.06
CA ASP A 114 29.54 -27.89 11.15
C ASP A 114 30.93 -27.37 10.76
N ARG A 115 31.70 -28.16 10.00
CA ARG A 115 33.00 -27.73 9.48
C ARG A 115 32.87 -26.58 8.48
N GLU A 116 31.88 -26.63 7.60
CA GLU A 116 31.67 -25.60 6.58
C GLU A 116 31.18 -24.27 7.19
N ILE A 117 30.34 -24.35 8.24
CA ILE A 117 29.91 -23.21 9.05
C ILE A 117 31.09 -22.61 9.84
N GLU A 118 31.95 -23.43 10.46
CA GLU A 118 33.11 -22.92 11.21
C GLU A 118 34.14 -22.24 10.28
N GLU A 119 34.38 -22.80 9.09
CA GLU A 119 35.30 -22.23 8.11
C GLU A 119 34.79 -20.89 7.55
N THR A 120 33.49 -20.76 7.28
CA THR A 120 32.89 -19.49 6.82
C THR A 120 32.87 -18.42 7.92
N LEU A 121 32.51 -18.77 9.16
CA LEU A 121 32.53 -17.84 10.29
C LEU A 121 33.94 -17.39 10.69
N ARG A 122 34.95 -18.29 10.63
CA ARG A 122 36.36 -17.92 10.85
C ARG A 122 36.95 -17.08 9.72
N GLY A 123 36.50 -17.30 8.47
CA GLY A 123 36.92 -16.53 7.30
C GLY A 123 36.54 -15.05 7.40
N GLU A 124 35.29 -14.75 7.78
CA GLU A 124 34.82 -13.37 7.99
C GLU A 124 35.54 -12.67 9.15
N HIS A 125 35.87 -13.40 10.23
CA HIS A 125 36.57 -12.83 11.37
C HIS A 125 38.02 -12.42 11.09
N LYS A 126 38.67 -13.03 10.08
CA LYS A 126 40.00 -12.62 9.61
C LYS A 126 39.94 -11.48 8.59
N ALA A 127 38.89 -11.40 7.78
CA ALA A 127 38.72 -10.32 6.81
C ALA A 127 38.44 -8.95 7.48
N ASN A 128 37.80 -8.93 8.65
CA ASN A 128 37.46 -7.70 9.38
C ASN A 128 38.57 -7.17 10.32
N LYS A 129 39.77 -7.74 10.26
CA LYS A 129 40.96 -7.30 11.02
C LYS A 129 42.17 -6.98 10.14
N SER A 130 41.98 -6.88 8.82
CA SER A 130 42.99 -6.41 7.87
C SER A 130 42.76 -4.96 7.48
#